data_AF-A0A8K0VP62-F1
#
_entry.id   AF-A0A8K0VP62-F1
#
_cell.length_a   1.000
_cell.length_b   1.000
_cell.length_c   1.000
_cell.angle_alpha   90.00
_cell.angle_beta   90.00
_cell.angle_gamma   90.00
#
_symmetry.space_group_name_H-M   'P 1'
#
loop_
_entity.id
_entity.type
_entity.pdbx_description
1 polymer ?
#
loop_
_entity_poly.entity_id
_entity_poly.type
_entity_poly.pdbx_seq_one_letter_code
_entity_poly.pdbx_strand_id
1 'polypeptide(L)'
;MVGGGTPRPWVLSRHQLHLLWELRPCISFPMPALTSAAFDDKMVLDIGEAIIIETRAYNNDGRVGFDLYESSFSYFSFQSPTINTFKDPRWGRDRECPSEDPFHAQNFVRAMLSGLEDDFTRYNRVIATCKHYAANDFGNYEGTERYGFDAIVTTQELSEY
;
A
#
# COMPACT_ATOMS: atom_id res chain seq x y z
N MET A 1 45.51 2.61 -7.31
CA MET A 1 44.95 1.78 -6.22
C MET A 1 43.61 2.39 -5.83
N VAL A 2 42.61 1.52 -5.69
CA VAL A 2 41.17 1.80 -5.85
C VAL A 2 40.62 2.64 -4.70
N GLY A 3 39.83 3.66 -5.04
CA GLY A 3 39.18 4.58 -4.11
C GLY A 3 38.10 3.91 -3.26
N GLY A 4 38.00 4.38 -2.01
CA GLY A 4 36.92 4.02 -1.09
C GLY A 4 35.58 4.58 -1.58
N GLY A 5 34.77 3.72 -2.19
CA GLY A 5 33.35 3.98 -2.39
C GLY A 5 32.59 3.57 -1.14
N THR A 6 31.89 4.51 -0.52
CA THR A 6 30.79 4.22 0.41
C THR A 6 29.78 3.30 -0.27
N PRO A 7 29.24 2.26 0.40
CA PRO A 7 28.12 1.51 -0.15
C PRO A 7 26.94 2.47 -0.32
N ARG A 8 26.40 2.59 -1.53
CA ARG A 8 25.23 3.43 -1.83
C ARG A 8 23.98 2.79 -1.20
N PRO A 9 23.13 3.49 -0.42
CA PRO A 9 21.96 2.87 0.20
C PRO A 9 20.75 3.17 -0.68
N TRP A 10 20.40 2.24 -1.56
CA TRP A 10 19.13 2.30 -2.29
C TRP A 10 18.55 0.89 -2.32
N VAL A 11 17.78 0.53 -1.29
CA VAL A 11 16.96 -0.69 -1.31
C VAL A 11 15.59 -0.36 -0.74
N LEU A 12 14.61 -0.26 -1.64
CA LEU A 12 13.18 -0.29 -1.35
C LEU A 12 12.74 -1.76 -1.25
N SER A 13 12.07 -2.14 -0.17
CA SER A 13 11.58 -3.51 0.04
C SER A 13 10.07 -3.53 0.33
N ARG A 14 9.50 -4.71 0.10
CA ARG A 14 8.12 -4.98 -0.31
C ARG A 14 7.22 -5.35 0.85
N HIS A 15 6.05 -4.71 1.04
CA HIS A 15 4.92 -5.34 1.74
C HIS A 15 3.55 -4.92 1.17
N GLN A 16 2.58 -5.82 1.29
CA GLN A 16 1.17 -5.66 0.89
C GLN A 16 0.33 -5.17 2.07
N LEU A 17 -0.83 -4.58 1.74
CA LEU A 17 -1.88 -4.26 2.71
C LEU A 17 -2.26 -5.49 3.54
N HIS A 18 -2.56 -5.28 4.83
CA HIS A 18 -3.14 -6.21 5.83
C HIS A 18 -2.25 -7.09 6.66
N LEU A 19 -0.95 -7.17 6.39
CA LEU A 19 -0.12 -8.03 7.21
C LEU A 19 1.21 -7.36 7.49
N LEU A 20 1.40 -6.99 8.75
CA LEU A 20 2.69 -7.10 9.42
C LEU A 20 3.12 -8.59 9.47
N TRP A 21 2.97 -9.38 8.39
CA TRP A 21 2.99 -10.86 8.38
C TRP A 21 4.30 -11.44 8.92
N GLU A 22 5.38 -10.68 8.71
CA GLU A 22 6.73 -10.96 9.16
C GLU A 22 6.96 -10.55 10.63
N LEU A 23 6.14 -9.64 11.16
CA LEU A 23 6.14 -9.20 12.55
C LEU A 23 5.05 -9.96 13.31
N ARG A 24 5.36 -11.19 13.70
CA ARG A 24 4.46 -11.94 14.58
C ARG A 24 4.83 -11.73 16.06
N PRO A 25 3.84 -11.55 16.94
CA PRO A 25 2.38 -11.54 16.69
C PRO A 25 1.77 -10.13 16.44
N CYS A 26 0.98 -9.96 15.37
CA CYS A 26 0.22 -8.75 15.01
C CYS A 26 -1.25 -9.07 14.69
N ILE A 27 -2.12 -8.05 14.63
CA ILE A 27 -3.49 -8.23 14.13
C ILE A 27 -3.46 -8.46 12.60
N SER A 28 -4.31 -9.37 12.12
CA SER A 28 -4.51 -9.66 10.70
C SER A 28 -5.93 -9.27 10.31
N PHE A 29 -6.09 -8.14 9.63
CA PHE A 29 -7.39 -7.68 9.14
C PHE A 29 -7.84 -8.44 7.88
N PRO A 30 -9.15 -8.43 7.55
CA PRO A 30 -9.62 -8.86 6.24
C PRO A 30 -8.95 -8.09 5.09
N MET A 31 -8.85 -8.70 3.91
CA MET A 31 -8.36 -8.04 2.69
C MET A 31 -9.20 -6.81 2.31
N PRO A 32 -8.70 -5.84 1.50
CA PRO A 32 -9.42 -4.62 1.15
C PRO A 32 -10.77 -4.90 0.54
N ALA A 33 -10.86 -5.85 -0.39
CA ALA A 33 -12.10 -6.20 -1.07
C ALA A 33 -13.21 -6.67 -0.10
N LEU A 34 -12.84 -7.33 1.01
CA LEU A 34 -13.81 -7.75 2.02
C LEU A 34 -14.10 -6.62 3.02
N THR A 35 -13.09 -5.83 3.38
CA THR A 35 -13.25 -4.67 4.26
C THR A 35 -14.14 -3.61 3.62
N SER A 36 -13.95 -3.34 2.34
CA SER A 36 -14.72 -2.36 1.56
C SER A 36 -16.17 -2.80 1.30
N ALA A 37 -16.44 -4.12 1.29
CA ALA A 37 -17.79 -4.66 1.16
C ALA A 37 -18.71 -4.31 2.34
N ALA A 38 -18.17 -3.80 3.45
CA ALA A 38 -18.94 -3.27 4.56
C ALA A 38 -19.53 -1.87 4.29
N PHE A 39 -19.01 -1.13 3.30
CA PHE A 39 -19.41 0.25 3.00
C PHE A 39 -19.34 1.19 4.22
N ASP A 40 -18.32 1.00 5.07
CA ASP A 40 -18.12 1.76 6.30
C ASP A 40 -16.73 2.43 6.31
N ASP A 41 -16.68 3.68 5.86
CA ASP A 41 -15.46 4.50 5.86
C ASP A 41 -14.89 4.70 7.27
N LYS A 42 -15.74 4.76 8.29
CA LYS A 42 -15.28 4.91 9.68
C LYS A 42 -14.57 3.65 10.14
N MET A 43 -15.10 2.47 9.82
CA MET A 43 -14.44 1.20 10.11
C MET A 43 -13.06 1.12 9.43
N VAL A 44 -12.95 1.59 8.19
CA VAL A 44 -11.67 1.63 7.46
C VAL A 44 -10.65 2.55 8.14
N LEU A 45 -11.09 3.72 8.61
CA LEU A 45 -10.26 4.62 9.41
C LEU A 45 -9.77 3.95 10.70
N ASP A 46 -10.68 3.34 11.46
CA ASP A 46 -10.36 2.66 12.73
C ASP A 46 -9.36 1.49 12.50
N ILE A 47 -9.46 0.79 11.37
CA ILE A 47 -8.48 -0.22 10.94
C ILE A 47 -7.11 0.41 10.67
N GLY A 48 -7.08 1.52 9.94
CA GLY A 48 -5.84 2.29 9.70
C GLY A 48 -5.17 2.71 11.00
N GLU A 49 -5.94 3.20 11.97
CA GLU A 49 -5.47 3.58 13.30
C GLU A 49 -4.87 2.40 14.07
N ALA A 50 -5.52 1.24 14.04
CA ALA A 50 -5.01 0.04 14.70
C ALA A 50 -3.69 -0.44 14.09
N ILE A 51 -3.61 -0.47 12.75
CA ILE A 51 -2.39 -0.84 12.01
C ILE A 51 -1.22 0.07 12.40
N ILE A 52 -1.45 1.38 12.50
CA ILE A 52 -0.37 2.31 12.81
C ILE A 52 0.08 2.19 14.26
N ILE A 53 -0.82 1.95 15.21
CA ILE A 53 -0.44 1.73 16.61
C ILE A 53 0.50 0.52 16.74
N GLU A 54 0.19 -0.60 16.07
CA GLU A 54 1.06 -1.77 16.06
C GLU A 54 2.39 -1.50 15.36
N THR A 55 2.34 -0.81 14.21
CA THR A 55 3.55 -0.44 13.46
C THR A 55 4.47 0.45 14.30
N ARG A 56 3.91 1.42 15.04
CA ARG A 56 4.67 2.25 15.99
C ARG A 56 5.27 1.44 17.14
N ALA A 57 4.53 0.47 17.67
CA ALA A 57 5.04 -0.39 18.73
C ALA A 57 6.25 -1.20 18.25
N TYR A 58 6.18 -1.78 17.06
CA TYR A 58 7.32 -2.48 16.44
C TYR A 58 8.47 -1.55 16.08
N ASN A 59 8.18 -0.30 15.68
CA ASN A 59 9.21 0.69 15.39
C ASN A 59 10.01 1.03 16.65
N ASN A 60 9.32 1.22 17.77
CA ASN A 60 9.94 1.51 19.06
C ASN A 60 10.79 0.32 19.58
N ASP A 61 10.47 -0.92 19.17
CA ASP A 61 11.27 -2.13 19.43
C ASP A 61 12.37 -2.37 18.37
N GLY A 62 12.54 -1.45 17.41
CA GLY A 62 13.56 -1.52 16.36
C GLY A 62 13.32 -2.58 15.28
N ARG A 63 12.10 -3.13 15.17
CA ARG A 63 11.75 -4.18 14.19
C ARG A 63 11.24 -3.66 12.86
N VAL A 64 10.78 -2.40 12.83
CA VAL A 64 10.36 -1.72 11.60
C VAL A 64 10.94 -0.31 11.53
N GLY A 65 11.22 0.13 10.31
CA GLY A 65 11.73 1.47 10.02
C GLY A 65 10.58 2.46 9.94
N PHE A 66 10.91 3.74 10.14
CA PHE A 66 9.93 4.82 10.04
C PHE A 66 9.73 5.29 8.61
N ASP A 67 10.82 5.28 7.84
CA ASP A 67 10.86 5.68 6.46
C ASP A 67 12.21 5.28 5.84
N LEU A 68 12.26 5.43 4.52
CA LEU A 68 13.13 4.87 3.49
C LEU A 68 14.67 4.80 3.58
N TYR A 69 15.33 4.92 4.72
CA TYR A 69 16.78 5.07 4.63
C TYR A 69 17.66 4.58 5.77
N GLU A 70 17.13 4.25 6.94
CA GLU A 70 18.04 4.01 8.08
C GLU A 70 17.65 2.85 8.98
N SER A 71 17.60 1.64 8.42
CA SER A 71 18.20 0.53 9.15
C SER A 71 18.56 -0.59 8.21
N SER A 72 19.78 -1.10 8.37
CA SER A 72 20.31 -2.28 7.69
C SER A 72 19.54 -3.58 8.03
N PHE A 73 18.42 -3.46 8.75
CA PHE A 73 17.54 -4.55 9.19
C PHE A 73 16.03 -4.22 9.10
N SER A 74 15.60 -2.98 8.86
CA SER A 74 14.17 -2.67 8.67
C SER A 74 13.86 -2.16 7.28
N TYR A 75 13.20 -3.07 6.57
CA TYR A 75 12.81 -3.04 5.18
C TYR A 75 11.34 -2.62 5.03
N PHE A 76 10.85 -1.69 5.85
CA PHE A 76 9.42 -1.49 6.06
C PHE A 76 8.95 -0.10 5.60
N SER A 77 8.80 0.09 4.28
CA SER A 77 7.93 1.14 3.77
C SER A 77 6.52 0.60 3.69
N PHE A 78 5.56 1.33 4.27
CA PHE A 78 4.15 0.93 4.22
C PHE A 78 3.61 1.19 2.81
N GLN A 79 3.88 0.26 1.89
CA GLN A 79 3.40 0.29 0.50
C GLN A 79 1.89 -0.01 0.48
N SER A 80 1.12 0.99 0.86
CA SER A 80 -0.26 0.89 1.31
C SER A 80 -0.86 2.30 1.31
N PRO A 81 -2.09 2.53 0.79
CA PRO A 81 -3.00 1.57 0.18
C PRO A 81 -2.74 1.21 -1.29
N THR A 82 -3.23 0.04 -1.71
CA THR A 82 -3.46 -0.22 -3.13
C THR A 82 -4.67 0.62 -3.55
N ILE A 83 -4.44 1.58 -4.44
CA ILE A 83 -5.41 2.56 -4.91
C ILE A 83 -6.00 2.20 -6.28
N ASN A 84 -5.50 1.13 -6.91
CA ASN A 84 -6.06 0.64 -8.16
C ASN A 84 -7.49 0.13 -7.93
N THR A 85 -8.33 0.23 -8.96
CA THR A 85 -9.65 -0.38 -9.02
C THR A 85 -9.56 -1.74 -9.74
N PHE A 86 -10.37 -2.72 -9.34
CA PHE A 86 -10.31 -4.06 -9.94
C PHE A 86 -11.14 -4.17 -11.24
N LYS A 87 -10.76 -3.39 -12.27
CA LYS A 87 -11.51 -3.32 -13.54
C LYS A 87 -11.73 -4.68 -14.22
N ASP A 88 -10.71 -5.53 -14.22
CA ASP A 88 -10.74 -6.84 -14.84
C ASP A 88 -10.85 -7.95 -13.76
N PRO A 89 -11.93 -8.75 -13.74
CA PRO A 89 -12.12 -9.81 -12.74
C PRO A 89 -11.11 -10.96 -12.85
N ARG A 90 -10.29 -11.01 -13.91
CA ARG A 90 -9.22 -11.99 -14.07
C ARG A 90 -7.94 -11.58 -13.35
N TRP A 91 -7.86 -10.34 -12.88
CA TRP A 91 -6.66 -9.83 -12.24
C TRP A 91 -6.40 -10.51 -10.90
N GLY A 92 -5.31 -11.27 -10.79
CA GLY A 92 -4.99 -12.04 -9.57
C GLY A 92 -4.63 -11.23 -8.33
N ARG A 93 -4.69 -9.90 -8.37
CA ARG A 93 -4.48 -8.99 -7.22
C ARG A 93 -5.70 -8.11 -6.94
N ASP A 94 -6.82 -8.40 -7.57
CA ASP A 94 -8.14 -7.78 -7.35
C ASP A 94 -8.50 -7.72 -5.86
N ARG A 95 -8.21 -8.78 -5.09
CA ARG A 95 -8.50 -8.83 -3.65
C ARG A 95 -7.78 -7.77 -2.84
N GLU A 96 -6.67 -7.23 -3.33
CA GLU A 96 -5.92 -6.12 -2.71
C GLU A 96 -6.54 -4.75 -3.00
N CYS A 97 -7.54 -4.68 -3.85
CA CYS A 97 -8.20 -3.43 -4.24
C CYS A 97 -9.53 -3.30 -3.48
N PRO A 98 -9.92 -2.07 -3.10
CA PRO A 98 -11.15 -1.87 -2.35
C PRO A 98 -12.40 -1.98 -3.22
N SER A 99 -12.36 -1.59 -4.50
CA SER A 99 -13.56 -1.57 -5.36
C SER A 99 -13.20 -1.57 -6.84
N GLU A 100 -14.14 -1.95 -7.71
CA GLU A 100 -14.12 -1.60 -9.14
C GLU A 100 -14.64 -0.18 -9.39
N ASP A 101 -15.41 0.37 -8.45
CA ASP A 101 -15.97 1.72 -8.52
C ASP A 101 -14.96 2.76 -7.99
N PRO A 102 -14.52 3.73 -8.83
CA PRO A 102 -13.57 4.76 -8.41
C PRO A 102 -14.07 5.61 -7.23
N PHE A 103 -15.38 5.88 -7.15
CA PHE A 103 -15.94 6.70 -6.08
C PHE A 103 -15.89 6.01 -4.71
N HIS A 104 -16.18 4.72 -4.66
CA HIS A 104 -16.02 3.91 -3.45
C HIS A 104 -14.55 3.70 -3.10
N ALA A 105 -13.72 3.39 -4.11
CA ALA A 105 -12.29 3.18 -3.93
C ALA A 105 -11.59 4.42 -3.35
N GLN A 106 -11.88 5.63 -3.86
CA GLN A 106 -11.29 6.87 -3.32
C GLN A 106 -11.68 7.12 -1.86
N ASN A 107 -12.92 6.80 -1.46
CA ASN A 107 -13.40 7.01 -0.11
C ASN A 107 -12.72 6.05 0.88
N PHE A 108 -12.61 4.78 0.50
CA PHE A 108 -11.83 3.78 1.23
C PHE A 108 -10.37 4.23 1.40
N VAL A 109 -9.72 4.64 0.31
CA VAL A 109 -8.32 5.07 0.31
C VAL A 109 -8.13 6.29 1.20
N ARG A 110 -9.00 7.29 1.09
CA ARG A 110 -9.00 8.48 1.94
C ARG A 110 -9.10 8.10 3.42
N ALA A 111 -10.07 7.25 3.79
CA ALA A 111 -10.25 6.81 5.17
C ALA A 111 -9.03 6.05 5.71
N MET A 112 -8.45 5.14 4.92
CA MET A 112 -7.26 4.39 5.28
C MET A 112 -6.06 5.32 5.48
N LEU A 113 -5.83 6.27 4.57
CA LEU A 113 -4.75 7.25 4.69
C LEU A 113 -4.90 8.12 5.93
N SER A 114 -6.11 8.61 6.21
CA SER A 114 -6.39 9.37 7.44
C SER A 114 -6.07 8.58 8.71
N GLY A 115 -6.42 7.29 8.76
CA GLY A 115 -6.09 6.43 9.90
C GLY A 115 -4.59 6.16 10.05
N LEU A 116 -3.86 6.02 8.94
CA LEU A 116 -2.43 5.73 8.94
C LEU A 116 -1.57 6.95 9.27
N GLU A 117 -1.80 8.07 8.59
CA GLU A 117 -0.91 9.24 8.67
C GLU A 117 -1.31 10.22 9.77
N ASP A 118 -2.52 10.09 10.32
CA ASP A 118 -3.19 11.12 11.12
C ASP A 118 -3.42 12.40 10.28
N ASP A 119 -4.02 13.44 10.85
CA ASP A 119 -4.45 14.65 10.13
C ASP A 119 -3.26 15.59 9.75
N PHE A 120 -2.19 15.03 9.18
CA PHE A 120 -0.94 15.70 8.79
C PHE A 120 -0.44 16.71 9.84
N THR A 121 -0.54 16.33 11.11
CA THR A 121 0.02 17.16 12.18
C THR A 121 1.55 17.17 12.07
N ARG A 122 2.22 18.03 12.84
CA ARG A 122 3.69 18.16 12.83
C ARG A 122 4.46 16.83 13.01
N TYR A 123 3.79 15.76 13.45
CA TYR A 123 4.36 14.44 13.67
C TYR A 123 3.55 13.37 12.93
N ASN A 124 3.98 13.01 11.72
CA ASN A 124 3.39 11.87 11.00
C ASN A 124 3.62 10.57 11.78
N ARG A 125 2.57 9.74 11.88
CA ARG A 125 2.67 8.45 12.58
C ARG A 125 3.36 7.40 11.71
N VAL A 126 3.17 7.44 10.39
CA VAL A 126 3.92 6.73 9.34
C VAL A 126 3.81 7.52 8.05
N ILE A 127 4.56 7.13 7.03
CA ILE A 127 4.38 7.61 5.65
C ILE A 127 3.75 6.48 4.83
N ALA A 128 2.53 6.69 4.39
CA ALA A 128 1.80 5.80 3.52
C ALA A 128 2.27 5.98 2.07
N THR A 129 2.12 4.93 1.25
CA THR A 129 2.51 4.99 -0.17
C THR A 129 1.41 4.40 -1.02
N CYS A 130 0.64 5.29 -1.66
CA CYS A 130 -0.36 4.92 -2.65
C CYS A 130 0.29 4.17 -3.82
N LYS A 131 -0.26 3.00 -4.17
CA LYS A 131 0.23 2.20 -5.30
C LYS A 131 -0.91 1.54 -6.07
N HIS A 132 -0.77 1.24 -7.34
CA HIS A 132 0.35 1.53 -8.23
C HIS A 132 -0.18 2.56 -9.21
N TYR A 133 0.36 3.77 -9.13
CA TYR A 133 -0.01 4.84 -10.04
C TYR A 133 0.73 4.62 -11.37
N ALA A 134 0.05 4.42 -12.50
CA ALA A 134 -1.39 4.25 -12.73
C ALA A 134 -1.64 3.06 -13.68
N ALA A 135 -2.91 2.79 -14.00
CA ALA A 135 -3.33 1.75 -14.96
C ALA A 135 -2.68 0.37 -14.72
N ASN A 136 -2.64 -0.06 -13.44
CA ASN A 136 -2.03 -1.30 -13.01
C ASN A 136 -3.09 -2.24 -12.42
N ASP A 137 -3.91 -2.77 -13.30
CA ASP A 137 -4.99 -3.73 -13.03
C ASP A 137 -4.77 -5.05 -13.80
N PHE A 138 -3.53 -5.32 -14.22
CA PHE A 138 -3.14 -6.48 -15.01
C PHE A 138 -2.05 -7.30 -14.30
N GLY A 139 -2.14 -8.63 -14.42
CA GLY A 139 -1.19 -9.56 -13.82
C GLY A 139 -0.39 -10.30 -14.89
N ASN A 140 -1.04 -11.31 -15.47
CA ASN A 140 -0.56 -12.06 -16.62
C ASN A 140 -1.78 -12.60 -17.37
N TYR A 141 -1.80 -12.44 -18.70
CA TYR A 141 -2.82 -13.02 -19.56
C TYR A 141 -2.23 -13.25 -20.96
N GLU A 142 -2.57 -14.39 -21.59
CA GLU A 142 -2.15 -14.75 -22.95
C GLU A 142 -0.63 -14.60 -23.22
N GLY A 143 0.20 -14.93 -22.22
CA GLY A 143 1.66 -14.86 -22.33
C GLY A 143 2.24 -13.45 -22.20
N THR A 144 1.40 -12.45 -21.93
CA THR A 144 1.83 -11.10 -21.59
C THR A 144 1.96 -10.97 -20.07
N GLU A 145 3.13 -10.57 -19.60
CA GLU A 145 3.40 -10.29 -18.19
C GLU A 145 3.23 -8.80 -17.89
N ARG A 146 2.74 -8.46 -16.70
CA ARG A 146 2.61 -7.05 -16.26
C ARG A 146 3.89 -6.21 -16.39
N TYR A 147 5.07 -6.83 -16.35
CA TYR A 147 6.35 -6.12 -16.42
C TYR A 147 6.68 -5.56 -17.80
N GLY A 148 6.00 -6.04 -18.85
CA GLY A 148 6.14 -5.57 -20.23
C GLY A 148 4.81 -5.19 -20.87
N PHE A 149 3.77 -4.97 -20.06
CA PHE A 149 2.45 -4.59 -20.54
C PHE A 149 2.41 -3.10 -20.88
N ASP A 150 1.99 -2.76 -22.10
CA ASP A 150 1.77 -1.40 -22.57
C ASP A 150 0.26 -1.09 -22.55
N ALA A 151 -0.18 -0.42 -21.49
CA ALA A 151 -1.59 -0.08 -21.32
C ALA A 151 -1.97 1.11 -22.21
N ILE A 152 -2.84 0.86 -23.19
CA ILE A 152 -3.39 1.92 -24.04
C ILE A 152 -4.62 2.51 -23.37
N VAL A 153 -4.45 3.67 -22.73
CA VAL A 153 -5.51 4.38 -21.98
C VAL A 153 -5.72 5.76 -22.59
N THR A 154 -6.97 6.13 -22.87
CA THR A 154 -7.30 7.47 -23.37
C THR A 154 -7.17 8.51 -22.25
N THR A 155 -6.98 9.79 -22.61
CA THR A 155 -6.95 10.87 -21.60
C THR A 155 -8.27 11.04 -20.85
N GLN A 156 -9.39 10.69 -21.50
CA GLN A 156 -10.70 10.68 -20.87
C GLN A 156 -10.78 9.59 -19.80
N GLU A 157 -10.45 8.34 -20.15
CA GLU A 157 -10.47 7.23 -19.20
C GLU A 157 -9.52 7.45 -18.03
N LEU A 158 -8.30 7.94 -18.30
CA LEU A 158 -7.32 8.24 -17.24
C LEU A 158 -7.80 9.34 -16.27
N SER A 159 -8.71 10.21 -16.71
CA SER A 159 -9.26 11.29 -15.87
C SER A 159 -10.55 10.90 -15.15
N GLU A 160 -11.35 10.01 -15.73
CA GLU A 160 -12.69 9.66 -15.23
C GLU A 160 -12.71 8.38 -14.40
N TYR A 161 -11.69 7.52 -14.52
CA TYR A 161 -11.57 6.21 -13.86
C TYR A 161 -10.22 6.02 -13.18
#